data_AF-A0A5B1QS78-F1
#
_entry.id   AF-A0A5B1QS78-F1
#
_cell.length_a   1.000
_cell.length_b   1.000
_cell.length_c   1.000
_cell.angle_alpha   90.00
_cell.angle_beta   90.00
_cell.angle_gamma   90.00
#
_symmetry.space_group_name_H-M   'P 1'
#
loop_
_entity.id
_entity.type
_entity.pdbx_description
1 polymer ?
#
loop_
_entity_poly.entity_id
_entity_poly.type
_entity_poly.pdbx_seq_one_letter_code
_entity_poly.pdbx_strand_id
1 'polypeptide(L)'
;MPAVTPQLVALLPSASTTRSRIMSALEETMRMHPCFNMKQFKSRVENMFAWAKEEDGKSSASASSSNSNPKADFARSIFFPSGAPSTPAPKSPPTLTFFASVAAAFALGVLICKENEAASDAEQARNGGAKAARMDESAPSQRSSAWHKCSPTGLHMLSMQALATNEFTNMYDTDYLIASIMQILFLLHDGKPRVAHSVYPLVGKMVNIAQMMGLSADPDEFPGKYGLFEAEMRRRVWWDVYYYDVFVADCMGQAPTIQDNSYTTKMPADVDEEQFCPSSTSLPVPVPRAAGGDPSEVGFAYFTQKCRYVVVAVAISVHIGVSDARNTVLHSW
;
A
#
# COMPACT_ATOMS: atom_id res chain seq x y z
N MET A 1 -18.62 7.16 15.29
CA MET A 1 -17.48 7.25 14.36
C MET A 1 -17.59 6.13 13.36
N PRO A 2 -17.39 6.38 12.05
CA PRO A 2 -17.31 5.33 11.04
C PRO A 2 -16.21 4.35 11.45
N ALA A 3 -16.59 3.09 11.67
CA ALA A 3 -15.68 2.02 11.99
C ALA A 3 -15.80 0.95 10.91
N VAL A 4 -14.72 0.19 10.70
CA VAL A 4 -14.75 -0.96 9.80
C VAL A 4 -15.73 -1.97 10.39
N THR A 5 -16.64 -2.48 9.56
CA THR A 5 -17.57 -3.54 9.93
C THR A 5 -17.25 -4.83 9.17
N PRO A 6 -17.65 -6.01 9.68
CA PRO A 6 -17.49 -7.26 8.94
C PRO A 6 -18.15 -7.24 7.55
N GLN A 7 -19.30 -6.56 7.42
CA GLN A 7 -19.97 -6.41 6.12
C GLN A 7 -19.14 -5.60 5.13
N LEU A 8 -18.39 -4.61 5.61
CA LEU A 8 -17.48 -3.82 4.78
C LEU A 8 -16.29 -4.69 4.31
N VAL A 9 -15.75 -5.54 5.18
CA VAL A 9 -14.68 -6.50 4.82
C VAL A 9 -15.19 -7.56 3.82
N ALA A 10 -16.47 -7.94 3.90
CA ALA A 10 -17.08 -8.88 2.97
C ALA A 10 -17.19 -8.37 1.52
N LEU A 11 -17.04 -7.06 1.29
CA LEU A 11 -16.94 -6.48 -0.06
C LEU A 11 -15.60 -6.78 -0.75
N LEU A 12 -14.57 -7.13 0.03
CA LEU A 12 -13.26 -7.52 -0.49
C LEU A 12 -13.28 -8.99 -0.97
N PRO A 13 -12.35 -9.40 -1.86
CA PRO A 13 -12.25 -10.79 -2.31
C PRO A 13 -12.13 -11.75 -1.12
N SER A 14 -13.12 -12.62 -0.92
CA SER A 14 -13.21 -13.50 0.25
C SER A 14 -12.42 -14.81 0.09
N ALA A 15 -12.22 -15.28 -1.14
CA ALA A 15 -11.51 -16.52 -1.43
C ALA A 15 -10.01 -16.39 -1.11
N SER A 16 -9.49 -17.30 -0.27
CA SER A 16 -8.09 -17.23 0.17
C SER A 16 -7.08 -17.41 -0.97
N THR A 17 -7.39 -18.26 -1.93
CA THR A 17 -6.58 -18.48 -3.14
C THR A 17 -6.50 -17.21 -3.99
N THR A 18 -7.63 -16.54 -4.20
CA THR A 18 -7.70 -15.26 -4.93
C THR A 18 -6.91 -14.18 -4.21
N ARG A 19 -7.07 -14.03 -2.89
CA ARG A 19 -6.29 -13.06 -2.09
C ARG A 19 -4.79 -13.32 -2.18
N SER A 20 -4.36 -14.58 -2.06
CA SER A 20 -2.94 -14.95 -2.17
C SER A 20 -2.37 -14.62 -3.55
N ARG A 21 -3.12 -14.88 -4.63
CA ARG A 21 -2.72 -14.52 -6.00
C ARG A 21 -2.58 -13.00 -6.18
N ILE A 22 -3.58 -12.23 -5.73
CA ILE A 22 -3.55 -10.76 -5.77
C ILE A 22 -2.36 -10.22 -4.99
N MET A 23 -2.11 -10.74 -3.78
CA MET A 23 -1.01 -10.30 -2.92
C MET A 23 0.37 -10.63 -3.49
N SER A 24 0.50 -11.73 -4.23
CA SER A 24 1.76 -12.09 -4.90
C SER A 24 2.06 -11.13 -6.06
N ALA A 25 1.05 -10.82 -6.88
CA ALA A 25 1.19 -9.82 -7.94
C ALA A 25 1.49 -8.41 -7.39
N LEU A 26 0.83 -8.04 -6.30
CA LEU A 26 1.12 -6.78 -5.60
C LEU A 26 2.57 -6.75 -5.10
N GLU A 27 3.04 -7.80 -4.45
CA GLU A 27 4.41 -7.89 -3.94
C GLU A 27 5.45 -7.67 -5.03
N GLU A 28 5.26 -8.22 -6.23
CA GLU A 28 6.12 -8.00 -7.39
C GLU A 28 6.22 -6.52 -7.75
N THR A 29 5.08 -5.83 -7.88
CA THR A 29 5.05 -4.38 -8.15
C THR A 29 5.67 -3.57 -7.02
N MET A 30 5.42 -3.97 -5.78
CA MET A 30 5.92 -3.28 -4.59
C MET A 30 7.43 -3.42 -4.37
N ARG A 31 8.11 -4.35 -5.05
CA ARG A 31 9.59 -4.38 -5.07
C ARG A 31 10.18 -3.10 -5.67
N MET A 32 9.47 -2.45 -6.58
CA MET A 32 9.88 -1.17 -7.19
C MET A 32 9.43 0.04 -6.36
N HIS A 33 8.60 -0.18 -5.35
CA HIS A 33 7.99 0.87 -4.52
C HIS A 33 7.98 0.49 -3.03
N PRO A 34 9.11 0.14 -2.37
CA PRO A 34 9.08 -0.42 -1.01
C PRO A 34 8.83 0.65 0.08
N CYS A 35 7.71 1.37 -0.01
CA CYS A 35 7.25 2.35 0.97
C CYS A 35 6.78 1.73 2.29
N PHE A 36 6.49 0.43 2.32
CA PHE A 36 6.14 -0.32 3.53
C PHE A 36 6.61 -1.77 3.47
N ASN A 37 6.68 -2.43 4.62
CA ASN A 37 7.05 -3.84 4.71
C ASN A 37 5.89 -4.76 4.30
N MET A 38 6.06 -5.49 3.20
CA MET A 38 5.02 -6.34 2.60
C MET A 38 4.62 -7.52 3.50
N LYS A 39 5.58 -8.11 4.22
CA LYS A 39 5.33 -9.22 5.15
C LYS A 39 4.40 -8.79 6.28
N GLN A 40 4.68 -7.66 6.91
CA GLN A 40 3.83 -7.08 7.95
C GLN A 40 2.45 -6.70 7.38
N PHE A 41 2.40 -6.12 6.17
CA PHE A 41 1.13 -5.80 5.52
C PHE A 41 0.25 -7.03 5.29
N LYS A 42 0.80 -8.11 4.71
CA LYS A 42 0.10 -9.39 4.52
C LYS A 42 -0.44 -9.95 5.84
N SER A 43 0.37 -9.96 6.90
CA SER A 43 -0.07 -10.41 8.23
C SER A 43 -1.22 -9.56 8.78
N ARG A 44 -1.16 -8.23 8.64
CA ARG A 44 -2.25 -7.33 9.05
C ARG A 44 -3.53 -7.57 8.24
N VAL A 45 -3.42 -7.88 6.94
CA VAL A 45 -4.59 -8.24 6.11
C VAL A 45 -5.23 -9.53 6.61
N GLU A 46 -4.44 -10.58 6.87
CA GLU A 46 -4.96 -11.83 7.40
C GLU A 46 -5.68 -11.64 8.74
N ASN A 47 -5.09 -10.84 9.63
CA ASN A 47 -5.69 -10.47 10.91
C ASN A 47 -7.01 -9.72 10.74
N MET A 48 -7.11 -8.81 9.76
CA MET A 48 -8.36 -8.10 9.45
C MET A 48 -9.49 -9.05 9.05
N PHE A 49 -9.18 -10.03 8.18
CA PHE A 49 -10.19 -11.02 7.76
C PHE A 49 -10.52 -12.02 8.88
N ALA A 50 -9.56 -12.39 9.72
CA ALA A 50 -9.81 -13.23 10.88
C ALA A 50 -10.72 -12.52 11.89
N TRP A 51 -10.45 -11.24 12.18
CA TRP A 51 -11.29 -10.39 13.02
C TRP A 51 -12.73 -10.30 12.49
N ALA A 52 -12.91 -10.07 11.17
CA ALA A 52 -14.25 -9.96 10.57
C ALA A 52 -15.06 -11.26 10.74
N LYS A 53 -14.43 -12.43 10.55
CA LYS A 53 -15.08 -13.74 10.77
C LYS A 53 -15.49 -13.96 12.22
N GLU A 54 -14.65 -13.56 13.17
CA GLU A 54 -14.93 -13.68 14.60
C GLU A 54 -16.14 -12.81 15.00
N GLU A 55 -16.22 -11.57 14.49
CA GLU A 55 -17.33 -10.64 14.77
C GLU A 55 -18.67 -11.06 14.11
N ASP A 56 -18.64 -11.59 12.88
CA ASP A 56 -19.82 -12.20 12.24
C ASP A 56 -20.32 -13.41 13.06
N GLY A 57 -19.40 -14.23 13.56
CA GLY A 57 -19.70 -15.36 14.44
C GLY A 57 -20.39 -14.94 15.74
N LYS A 58 -19.91 -13.88 16.41
CA LYS A 58 -20.53 -13.33 17.62
C LYS A 58 -21.94 -12.79 17.36
N SER A 59 -22.12 -12.08 16.24
CA SER A 59 -23.43 -11.54 15.83
C SER A 59 -24.46 -12.63 15.57
N SER A 60 -24.02 -13.80 15.06
CA SER A 60 -24.88 -14.97 14.86
C SER A 60 -25.19 -15.73 16.15
N ALA A 61 -24.24 -15.81 17.10
CA ALA A 61 -24.42 -16.49 18.38
C ALA A 61 -25.29 -15.70 19.37
N SER A 62 -25.26 -14.37 19.33
CA SER A 62 -26.13 -13.52 20.17
C SER A 62 -27.61 -13.59 19.74
N ALA A 63 -27.90 -13.98 18.50
CA ALA A 63 -29.27 -14.20 18.02
C ALA A 63 -29.89 -15.53 18.52
N SER A 64 -29.07 -16.48 18.99
CA SER A 64 -29.52 -17.81 19.47
C SER A 64 -29.57 -17.97 21.00
N SER A 65 -29.19 -16.96 21.78
CA SER A 65 -29.15 -17.06 23.26
C SER A 65 -29.84 -15.86 23.92
N SER A 66 -31.15 -15.77 23.81
CA SER A 66 -31.96 -14.77 24.52
C SER A 66 -32.40 -15.24 25.91
N ASN A 67 -31.53 -15.93 26.68
CA ASN A 67 -31.89 -16.35 28.04
C ASN A 67 -30.72 -16.41 29.04
N SER A 68 -29.76 -15.48 28.94
CA SER A 68 -28.74 -15.30 29.99
C SER A 68 -29.25 -14.29 31.04
N ASN A 69 -29.48 -14.77 32.26
CA ASN A 69 -29.88 -13.94 33.39
C ASN A 69 -28.62 -13.24 33.96
N PRO A 70 -28.45 -11.91 33.81
CA PRO A 70 -27.18 -11.21 34.08
C PRO A 70 -26.69 -11.31 35.52
N LYS A 71 -27.59 -11.60 36.47
CA LYS A 71 -27.24 -11.85 37.88
C LYS A 71 -26.52 -13.19 38.09
N ALA A 72 -26.84 -14.21 37.28
CA ALA A 72 -26.24 -15.54 37.38
C ALA A 72 -24.80 -15.55 36.83
N ASP A 73 -24.54 -14.76 35.78
CA ASP A 73 -23.22 -14.66 35.17
C ASP A 73 -22.24 -13.87 36.05
N PHE A 74 -22.73 -12.82 36.74
CA PHE A 74 -21.94 -12.09 37.74
C PHE A 74 -21.64 -12.93 38.99
N ALA A 75 -22.59 -13.75 39.45
CA ALA A 75 -22.34 -14.66 40.57
C ALA A 75 -21.30 -15.74 40.22
N ARG A 76 -21.30 -16.24 38.98
CA ARG A 76 -20.32 -17.22 38.51
C ARG A 76 -18.90 -16.65 38.39
N SER A 77 -18.76 -15.39 37.99
CA SER A 77 -17.44 -14.74 37.90
C SER A 77 -16.81 -14.44 39.26
N ILE A 78 -17.62 -14.28 40.32
CA ILE A 78 -17.13 -14.06 41.69
C ILE A 78 -16.76 -15.37 42.40
N PHE A 79 -17.56 -16.43 42.27
CA PHE A 79 -17.38 -17.66 43.05
C PHE A 79 -16.48 -18.72 42.41
N PHE A 80 -16.26 -18.65 41.09
CA PHE A 80 -15.41 -19.61 40.37
C PHE A 80 -14.44 -18.86 39.44
N PRO A 81 -13.27 -18.41 39.92
CA PRO A 81 -12.22 -17.95 39.03
C PRO A 81 -11.70 -19.17 38.25
N SER A 82 -12.27 -19.41 37.06
CA SER A 82 -11.85 -20.48 36.17
C SER A 82 -10.39 -20.26 35.77
N GLY A 83 -9.50 -21.15 36.23
CA GLY A 83 -8.14 -21.30 35.73
C GLY A 83 -8.12 -21.91 34.34
N ALA A 84 -8.62 -21.16 33.35
CA ALA A 84 -8.58 -21.49 31.93
C ALA A 84 -7.65 -20.52 31.19
N PRO A 85 -6.96 -20.98 30.13
CA PRO A 85 -5.81 -20.30 29.54
C PRO A 85 -6.21 -18.93 28.99
N SER A 86 -5.30 -17.97 29.17
CA SER A 86 -5.38 -16.57 28.71
C SER A 86 -6.25 -16.41 27.47
N THR A 87 -7.48 -15.93 27.66
CA THR A 87 -8.31 -15.44 26.57
C THR A 87 -7.48 -14.39 25.83
N PRO A 88 -7.17 -14.54 24.52
CA PRO A 88 -6.43 -13.52 23.81
C PRO A 88 -7.22 -12.22 23.90
N ALA A 89 -6.52 -11.13 24.24
CA ALA A 89 -7.11 -9.80 24.33
C ALA A 89 -7.96 -9.52 23.07
N PRO A 90 -9.11 -8.83 23.19
CA PRO A 90 -9.97 -8.55 22.05
C PRO A 90 -9.16 -7.83 20.97
N LYS A 91 -9.02 -8.46 19.80
CA LYS A 91 -8.34 -7.86 18.64
C LYS A 91 -9.04 -6.54 18.32
N SER A 92 -8.32 -5.43 18.45
CA SER A 92 -8.86 -4.10 18.16
C SER A 92 -9.37 -4.06 16.71
N PRO A 93 -10.51 -3.39 16.44
CA PRO A 93 -11.01 -3.28 15.08
C PRO A 93 -9.96 -2.60 14.19
N PRO A 94 -9.84 -3.02 12.92
CA PRO A 94 -8.93 -2.41 11.97
C PRO A 94 -9.32 -0.94 11.72
N THR A 95 -8.32 -0.09 11.48
CA THR A 95 -8.56 1.31 11.13
C THR A 95 -9.19 1.42 9.73
N LEU A 96 -9.95 2.49 9.52
CA LEU A 96 -10.59 2.75 8.22
C LEU A 96 -9.55 3.02 7.12
N THR A 97 -8.45 3.68 7.47
CA THR A 97 -7.28 3.91 6.61
C THR A 97 -6.59 2.60 6.22
N PHE A 98 -6.45 1.65 7.15
CA PHE A 98 -5.93 0.32 6.83
C PHE A 98 -6.89 -0.47 5.92
N PHE A 99 -8.18 -0.42 6.17
CA PHE A 99 -9.15 -1.01 5.23
C PHE A 99 -9.02 -0.39 3.83
N ALA A 100 -8.89 0.94 3.74
CA ALA A 100 -8.69 1.63 2.48
C ALA A 100 -7.40 1.22 1.77
N SER A 101 -6.29 1.02 2.50
CA SER A 101 -5.03 0.56 1.92
C SER A 101 -5.15 -0.86 1.39
N VAL A 102 -5.87 -1.76 2.08
CA VAL A 102 -6.17 -3.12 1.58
C VAL A 102 -7.04 -3.09 0.32
N ALA A 103 -8.07 -2.23 0.29
CA ALA A 103 -8.92 -2.09 -0.90
C ALA A 103 -8.12 -1.57 -2.12
N ALA A 104 -7.24 -0.59 -1.93
CA ALA A 104 -6.37 -0.09 -3.00
C ALA A 104 -5.33 -1.13 -3.44
N ALA A 105 -4.71 -1.84 -2.49
CA ALA A 105 -3.78 -2.93 -2.75
C ALA A 105 -4.43 -4.04 -3.58
N PHE A 106 -5.68 -4.41 -3.28
CA PHE A 106 -6.41 -5.38 -4.08
C PHE A 106 -6.83 -4.84 -5.45
N ALA A 107 -7.22 -3.57 -5.56
CA ALA A 107 -7.50 -2.95 -6.85
C ALA A 107 -6.29 -3.03 -7.78
N LEU A 108 -5.11 -2.64 -7.27
CA LEU A 108 -3.84 -2.69 -7.97
C LEU A 108 -3.44 -4.13 -8.32
N GLY A 109 -3.46 -5.05 -7.35
CA GLY A 109 -3.09 -6.44 -7.59
C GLY A 109 -4.00 -7.16 -8.60
N VAL A 110 -5.31 -6.88 -8.61
CA VAL A 110 -6.23 -7.39 -9.64
C VAL A 110 -5.89 -6.82 -11.02
N LEU A 111 -5.57 -5.53 -11.11
CA LEU A 111 -5.18 -4.87 -12.36
C LEU A 111 -3.92 -5.50 -12.95
N ILE A 112 -2.88 -5.69 -12.13
CA ILE A 112 -1.62 -6.36 -12.52
C ILE A 112 -1.86 -7.80 -12.95
N CYS A 113 -2.69 -8.56 -12.22
CA CYS A 113 -3.02 -9.92 -12.61
C CYS A 113 -3.64 -9.98 -14.01
N LYS A 114 -4.54 -9.04 -14.33
CA LYS A 114 -5.18 -8.96 -15.66
C LYS A 114 -4.18 -8.55 -16.74
N GLU A 115 -3.27 -7.63 -16.44
CA GLU A 115 -2.20 -7.22 -17.35
C GLU A 115 -1.26 -8.40 -17.68
N ASN A 116 -0.84 -9.15 -16.66
CA ASN A 116 0.00 -10.34 -16.82
C ASN A 116 -0.70 -11.45 -17.61
N GLU A 117 -2.00 -11.66 -17.37
CA GLU A 117 -2.82 -12.59 -18.16
C GLU A 117 -2.90 -12.18 -19.63
N ALA A 118 -3.19 -10.90 -19.90
CA ALA A 118 -3.27 -10.38 -21.27
C ALA A 118 -1.91 -10.43 -22.00
N ALA A 119 -0.80 -10.16 -21.31
CA ALA A 119 0.55 -10.29 -21.86
C ALA A 119 0.87 -11.74 -22.23
N SER A 120 0.53 -12.69 -21.36
CA SER A 120 0.73 -14.12 -21.60
C SER A 120 -0.07 -14.63 -22.80
N ASP A 121 -1.33 -14.19 -22.92
CA ASP A 121 -2.21 -14.55 -24.04
C ASP A 121 -1.69 -13.96 -25.36
N ALA A 122 -1.21 -12.71 -25.34
CA ALA A 122 -0.59 -12.07 -26.50
C ALA A 122 0.71 -12.77 -26.95
N GLU A 123 1.50 -13.28 -26.00
CA GLU A 123 2.73 -14.02 -26.30
C GLU A 123 2.45 -15.43 -26.83
N GLN A 124 1.44 -16.13 -26.29
CA GLN A 124 0.96 -17.39 -26.86
C GLN A 124 0.42 -17.23 -28.28
N ALA A 125 -0.30 -16.15 -28.55
CA ALA A 125 -0.79 -15.85 -29.91
C ALA A 125 0.36 -15.61 -30.91
N ARG A 126 1.46 -14.96 -30.47
CA ARG A 126 2.66 -14.75 -31.30
C ARG A 126 3.43 -16.05 -31.56
N ASN A 127 3.58 -16.91 -30.54
CA ASN A 127 4.32 -18.17 -30.65
C ASN A 127 3.50 -19.30 -31.31
N GLY A 128 2.16 -19.22 -31.30
CA GLY A 128 1.25 -20.22 -31.85
C GLY A 128 1.02 -20.16 -33.37
N GLY A 129 1.70 -19.25 -34.08
CA GLY A 129 1.58 -19.05 -35.53
C GLY A 129 2.16 -20.19 -36.38
N ALA A 130 1.55 -21.38 -36.34
CA ALA A 130 1.50 -22.40 -37.41
C ALA A 130 0.83 -23.74 -37.01
N LYS A 131 0.47 -23.99 -35.74
CA LYS A 131 0.04 -25.35 -35.32
C LYS A 131 -1.15 -25.46 -34.35
N ALA A 132 -1.98 -24.42 -34.22
CA ALA A 132 -3.13 -24.45 -33.30
C ALA A 132 -4.51 -24.42 -34.00
N ALA A 133 -4.61 -24.73 -35.30
CA ALA A 133 -5.89 -24.93 -35.97
C ALA A 133 -6.37 -26.38 -35.80
N ARG A 134 -6.66 -26.81 -34.56
CA ARG A 134 -7.51 -27.95 -34.18
C ARG A 134 -7.36 -28.21 -32.68
N MET A 135 -8.13 -27.51 -31.85
CA MET A 135 -8.52 -28.00 -30.53
C MET A 135 -9.66 -27.14 -29.95
N ASP A 136 -10.84 -27.76 -29.95
CA ASP A 136 -12.00 -27.61 -29.07
C ASP A 136 -12.38 -26.20 -28.57
N GLU A 137 -13.32 -25.58 -29.29
CA GLU A 137 -14.02 -24.33 -28.97
C GLU A 137 -15.17 -24.57 -27.97
N SER A 138 -14.92 -25.23 -26.83
CA SER A 138 -16.01 -25.55 -25.88
C SER A 138 -15.68 -25.47 -24.38
N ALA A 139 -14.54 -24.89 -23.99
CA ALA A 139 -14.30 -24.52 -22.59
C ALA A 139 -14.11 -23.00 -22.45
N PRO A 140 -15.02 -22.25 -21.80
CA PRO A 140 -14.70 -20.88 -21.41
C PRO A 140 -13.44 -20.94 -20.54
N SER A 141 -12.46 -20.08 -20.84
CA SER A 141 -11.22 -20.02 -20.06
C SER A 141 -11.59 -19.84 -18.59
N GLN A 142 -11.34 -20.87 -17.76
CA GLN A 142 -11.68 -20.84 -16.33
C GLN A 142 -11.11 -19.59 -15.62
N ARG A 143 -10.05 -18.99 -16.19
CA ARG A 143 -9.39 -17.75 -15.77
C ARG A 143 -10.29 -16.51 -15.81
N SER A 144 -11.13 -16.34 -16.84
CA SER A 144 -12.07 -15.20 -16.92
C SER A 144 -13.09 -15.23 -15.78
N SER A 145 -13.43 -16.41 -15.27
CA SER A 145 -14.44 -16.55 -14.21
C SER A 145 -14.00 -16.01 -12.84
N ALA A 146 -12.70 -15.99 -12.56
CA ALA A 146 -12.14 -15.68 -11.24
C ALA A 146 -12.35 -14.20 -10.84
N TRP A 147 -12.39 -13.30 -11.83
CA TRP A 147 -12.46 -11.86 -11.60
C TRP A 147 -13.86 -11.26 -11.74
N HIS A 148 -14.88 -12.04 -12.14
CA HIS A 148 -16.25 -11.52 -12.33
C HIS A 148 -16.86 -10.92 -11.05
N LYS A 149 -16.39 -11.36 -9.87
CA LYS A 149 -16.80 -10.82 -8.57
C LYS A 149 -15.88 -9.71 -8.04
N CYS A 150 -14.79 -9.37 -8.73
CA CYS A 150 -13.75 -8.48 -8.25
C CYS A 150 -13.44 -7.41 -9.32
N SER A 151 -14.23 -6.34 -9.35
CA SER A 151 -13.97 -5.20 -10.23
C SER A 151 -12.78 -4.39 -9.68
N PRO A 152 -11.66 -4.25 -10.42
CA PRO A 152 -10.51 -3.46 -9.97
C PRO A 152 -10.90 -2.00 -9.71
N THR A 153 -11.68 -1.40 -10.61
CA THR A 153 -12.23 -0.05 -10.43
C THR A 153 -13.18 0.03 -9.23
N GLY A 154 -13.99 -1.00 -8.99
CA GLY A 154 -14.86 -1.05 -7.82
C GLY A 154 -14.10 -1.04 -6.50
N LEU A 155 -13.00 -1.79 -6.42
CA LEU A 155 -12.11 -1.82 -5.25
C LEU A 155 -11.36 -0.49 -5.07
N HIS A 156 -10.94 0.14 -6.17
CA HIS A 156 -10.33 1.46 -6.13
C HIS A 156 -11.30 2.52 -5.58
N MET A 157 -12.53 2.54 -6.08
CA MET A 157 -13.59 3.46 -5.60
C MET A 157 -13.92 3.20 -4.12
N LEU A 158 -13.96 1.94 -3.69
CA LEU A 158 -14.15 1.58 -2.29
C LEU A 158 -13.05 2.13 -1.38
N SER A 159 -11.79 2.06 -1.83
CA SER A 159 -10.66 2.68 -1.14
C SER A 159 -10.81 4.19 -1.04
N MET A 160 -11.15 4.86 -2.14
CA MET A 160 -11.36 6.32 -2.17
C MET A 160 -12.47 6.75 -1.20
N GLN A 161 -13.59 6.02 -1.18
CA GLN A 161 -14.71 6.31 -0.28
C GLN A 161 -14.34 6.12 1.19
N ALA A 162 -13.55 5.10 1.51
CA ALA A 162 -13.05 4.87 2.86
C ALA A 162 -12.12 6.00 3.33
N LEU A 163 -11.19 6.46 2.48
CA LEU A 163 -10.33 7.61 2.81
C LEU A 163 -11.13 8.90 2.96
N ALA A 164 -12.07 9.17 2.05
CA ALA A 164 -12.93 10.35 2.14
C ALA A 164 -13.74 10.36 3.45
N THR A 165 -14.22 9.19 3.88
CA THR A 165 -14.94 9.07 5.16
C THR A 165 -14.01 9.30 6.36
N ASN A 166 -12.74 8.87 6.27
CA ASN A 166 -11.74 9.06 7.31
C ASN A 166 -11.44 10.55 7.55
N GLU A 167 -11.39 11.36 6.50
CA GLU A 167 -11.07 12.79 6.56
C GLU A 167 -12.02 13.60 7.46
N PHE A 168 -13.26 13.16 7.61
CA PHE A 168 -14.24 13.82 8.47
C PHE A 168 -14.16 13.37 9.94
N THR A 169 -13.47 12.28 10.23
CA THR A 169 -13.71 11.52 11.47
C THR A 169 -12.47 11.14 12.25
N ASN A 170 -11.31 10.97 11.60
CA ASN A 170 -10.09 10.52 12.27
C ASN A 170 -8.86 11.31 11.82
N MET A 171 -7.77 11.15 12.58
CA MET A 171 -6.46 11.68 12.21
C MET A 171 -5.86 10.90 11.04
N TYR A 172 -4.92 11.53 10.34
CA TYR A 172 -4.13 10.89 9.29
C TYR A 172 -3.05 10.00 9.90
N ASP A 173 -2.84 8.84 9.28
CA ASP A 173 -1.82 7.86 9.63
C ASP A 173 -1.04 7.42 8.38
N THR A 174 -0.01 6.61 8.59
CA THR A 174 0.83 6.11 7.50
C THR A 174 0.02 5.25 6.51
N ASP A 175 -1.02 4.55 6.98
CA ASP A 175 -1.88 3.72 6.13
C ASP A 175 -2.68 4.57 5.13
N TYR A 176 -3.09 5.80 5.48
CA TYR A 176 -3.71 6.74 4.54
C TYR A 176 -2.77 7.03 3.35
N LEU A 177 -1.49 7.31 3.63
CA LEU A 177 -0.51 7.62 2.60
C LEU A 177 -0.15 6.39 1.77
N ILE A 178 -0.03 5.22 2.41
CA ILE A 178 0.15 3.94 1.70
C ILE A 178 -1.03 3.69 0.75
N ALA A 179 -2.27 3.89 1.21
CA ALA A 179 -3.45 3.78 0.36
C ALA A 179 -3.40 4.77 -0.82
N SER A 180 -2.97 6.01 -0.57
CA SER A 180 -2.80 7.04 -1.61
C SER A 180 -1.76 6.63 -2.65
N ILE A 181 -0.62 6.08 -2.23
CA ILE A 181 0.43 5.55 -3.12
C ILE A 181 -0.12 4.40 -3.98
N MET A 182 -0.85 3.46 -3.37
CA MET A 182 -1.49 2.36 -4.11
C MET A 182 -2.52 2.88 -5.14
N GLN A 183 -3.29 3.91 -4.78
CA GLN A 183 -4.25 4.54 -5.70
C GLN A 183 -3.54 5.24 -6.86
N ILE A 184 -2.43 5.93 -6.61
CA ILE A 184 -1.59 6.53 -7.65
C ILE A 184 -1.05 5.45 -8.60
N LEU A 185 -0.48 4.37 -8.06
CA LEU A 185 0.00 3.24 -8.86
C LEU A 185 -1.12 2.62 -9.71
N PHE A 186 -2.30 2.43 -9.13
CA PHE A 186 -3.47 1.94 -9.86
C PHE A 186 -3.80 2.83 -11.07
N LEU A 187 -3.84 4.15 -10.87
CA LEU A 187 -4.13 5.11 -11.95
C LEU A 187 -3.05 5.16 -13.02
N LEU A 188 -1.79 4.89 -12.65
CA LEU A 188 -0.68 4.80 -13.60
C LEU A 188 -0.70 3.51 -14.42
N HIS A 189 -1.19 2.40 -13.85
CA HIS A 189 -1.32 1.10 -14.51
C HIS A 189 -2.65 0.89 -15.28
N ASP A 190 -3.61 1.82 -15.23
CA ASP A 190 -4.94 1.68 -15.86
C ASP A 190 -4.92 1.76 -17.40
N GLY A 191 -3.76 1.55 -18.03
CA GLY A 191 -3.54 1.55 -19.49
C GLY A 191 -3.68 2.91 -20.19
N LYS A 192 -4.33 3.89 -19.54
CA LYS A 192 -4.49 5.27 -20.03
C LYS A 192 -4.26 6.25 -18.87
N PRO A 193 -3.00 6.45 -18.43
CA PRO A 193 -2.71 7.29 -17.28
C PRO A 193 -3.16 8.73 -17.53
N ARG A 194 -4.16 9.19 -16.77
CA ARG A 194 -4.66 10.57 -16.81
C ARG A 194 -3.92 11.41 -15.78
N VAL A 195 -2.62 11.64 -16.02
CA VAL A 195 -1.73 12.27 -15.04
C VAL A 195 -2.27 13.62 -14.57
N ALA A 196 -2.61 14.52 -15.51
CA ALA A 196 -3.10 15.86 -15.18
C ALA A 196 -4.42 15.89 -14.39
N HIS A 197 -5.36 14.99 -14.69
CA HIS A 197 -6.72 15.04 -14.13
C HIS A 197 -6.91 14.19 -12.88
N SER A 198 -6.16 13.09 -12.75
CA SER A 198 -6.39 12.09 -11.71
C SER A 198 -5.19 11.95 -10.78
N VAL A 199 -3.97 11.86 -11.32
CA VAL A 199 -2.77 11.60 -10.52
C VAL A 199 -2.25 12.87 -9.85
N TYR A 200 -2.14 13.97 -10.60
CA TYR A 200 -1.59 15.24 -10.12
C TYR A 200 -2.36 15.80 -8.90
N PRO A 201 -3.71 15.90 -8.91
CA PRO A 201 -4.45 16.36 -7.73
C PRO A 201 -4.30 15.42 -6.52
N LEU A 202 -4.24 14.12 -6.76
CA LEU A 202 -4.08 13.12 -5.69
C LEU A 202 -2.69 13.21 -5.05
N VAL A 203 -1.64 13.41 -5.85
CA VAL A 203 -0.27 13.64 -5.36
C VAL A 203 -0.19 14.93 -4.56
N GLY A 204 -0.76 16.03 -5.03
CA GLY A 204 -0.79 17.29 -4.27
C GLY A 204 -1.48 17.13 -2.90
N LYS A 205 -2.59 16.38 -2.84
CA LYS A 205 -3.24 16.04 -1.56
C LYS A 205 -2.34 15.20 -0.66
N MET A 206 -1.68 14.19 -1.23
CA MET A 206 -0.76 13.30 -0.51
C MET A 206 0.43 14.06 0.08
N VAL A 207 1.03 15.00 -0.67
CA VAL A 207 2.11 15.88 -0.20
C VAL A 207 1.66 16.71 1.01
N ASN A 208 0.50 17.37 0.92
CA ASN A 208 -0.04 18.18 2.01
C ASN A 208 -0.26 17.34 3.28
N ILE A 209 -0.86 16.16 3.15
CA ILE A 209 -1.11 15.27 4.28
C ILE A 209 0.20 14.77 4.89
N ALA A 210 1.19 14.41 4.07
CA ALA A 210 2.50 13.96 4.55
C ALA A 210 3.23 15.07 5.34
N GLN A 211 3.17 16.31 4.86
CA GLN A 211 3.72 17.48 5.56
C GLN A 211 2.97 17.76 6.87
N MET A 212 1.63 17.71 6.87
CA MET A 212 0.81 17.85 8.09
C MET A 212 1.14 16.79 9.14
N MET A 213 1.47 15.56 8.71
CA MET A 213 1.91 14.48 9.60
C MET A 213 3.36 14.62 10.08
N GLY A 214 4.10 15.64 9.62
CA GLY A 214 5.49 15.88 9.95
C GLY A 214 6.43 14.81 9.41
N LEU A 215 6.17 14.27 8.21
CA LEU A 215 7.04 13.28 7.57
C LEU A 215 8.27 13.89 6.88
N SER A 216 8.29 15.21 6.72
CA SER A 216 9.45 15.95 6.19
C SER A 216 10.59 16.10 7.20
N ALA A 217 10.31 15.90 8.50
CA ALA A 217 11.32 15.92 9.55
C ALA A 217 11.77 14.49 9.88
N ASP A 218 13.08 14.25 9.98
CA ASP A 218 13.59 12.92 10.28
C ASP A 218 13.13 12.45 11.67
N PRO A 219 12.65 11.19 11.82
CA PRO A 219 12.23 10.66 13.11
C PRO A 219 13.32 10.74 14.20
N ASP A 220 14.61 10.71 13.85
CA ASP A 220 15.71 10.77 14.82
C ASP A 220 15.83 12.15 15.49
N GLU A 221 15.22 13.20 14.93
CA GLU A 221 15.15 14.53 15.56
C GLU A 221 14.23 14.54 16.80
N PHE A 222 13.39 13.51 16.94
CA PHE A 222 12.44 13.34 18.04
C PHE A 222 12.74 12.05 18.82
N PRO A 223 13.87 12.01 19.56
CA PRO A 223 14.30 10.78 20.24
C PRO A 223 13.24 10.26 21.21
N GLY A 224 12.94 8.97 21.11
CA GLY A 224 11.93 8.29 21.94
C GLY A 224 10.48 8.44 21.47
N LYS A 225 10.20 9.25 20.44
CA LYS A 225 8.84 9.40 19.90
C LYS A 225 8.40 8.22 19.05
N TYR A 226 9.32 7.65 18.28
CA TYR A 226 9.06 6.58 17.32
C TYR A 226 9.96 5.37 17.59
N GLY A 227 9.40 4.17 17.49
CA GLY A 227 10.21 2.95 17.46
C GLY A 227 11.02 2.84 16.17
N LEU A 228 12.07 2.02 16.16
CA LEU A 228 12.96 1.87 14.99
C LEU A 228 12.20 1.53 13.70
N PHE A 229 11.28 0.56 13.79
CA PHE A 229 10.46 0.15 12.66
C PHE A 229 9.56 1.27 12.15
N GLU A 230 8.88 1.98 13.05
CA GLU A 230 7.99 3.08 12.70
C GLU A 230 8.75 4.25 12.08
N ALA A 231 9.89 4.62 12.66
CA ALA A 231 10.78 5.64 12.12
C ALA A 231 11.17 5.31 10.66
N GLU A 232 11.57 4.07 10.40
CA GLU A 232 11.94 3.64 9.06
C GLU A 232 10.74 3.63 8.09
N MET A 233 9.56 3.15 8.52
CA MET A 233 8.35 3.22 7.67
C MET A 233 7.99 4.68 7.31
N ARG A 234 8.15 5.62 8.25
CA ARG A 234 7.93 7.04 8.01
C ARG A 234 8.91 7.60 6.97
N ARG A 235 10.20 7.25 7.06
CA ARG A 235 11.20 7.64 6.04
C ARG A 235 10.81 7.12 4.66
N ARG A 236 10.48 5.83 4.55
CA ARG A 236 10.14 5.21 3.27
C ARG A 236 8.93 5.84 2.60
N VAL A 237 7.87 6.12 3.37
CA VAL A 237 6.68 6.82 2.85
C VAL A 237 7.01 8.24 2.41
N TRP A 238 7.80 9.00 3.17
CA TRP A 238 8.23 10.35 2.76
C TRP A 238 8.94 10.34 1.41
N TRP A 239 9.89 9.42 1.20
CA TRP A 239 10.65 9.35 -0.03
C TRP A 239 9.81 8.95 -1.24
N ASP A 240 8.80 8.09 -1.07
CA ASP A 240 7.83 7.80 -2.14
C ASP A 240 6.94 9.01 -2.43
N VAL A 241 6.50 9.76 -1.40
CA VAL A 241 5.75 11.02 -1.59
C VAL A 241 6.56 12.01 -2.41
N TYR A 242 7.84 12.21 -2.07
CA TYR A 242 8.72 13.11 -2.79
C TYR A 242 8.98 12.63 -4.22
N TYR A 243 9.19 11.33 -4.43
CA TYR A 243 9.29 10.76 -5.78
C TYR A 243 8.08 11.08 -6.64
N TYR A 244 6.86 10.89 -6.12
CA TYR A 244 5.66 11.14 -6.90
C TYR A 244 5.42 12.62 -7.17
N ASP A 245 5.76 13.51 -6.24
CA ASP A 245 5.71 14.96 -6.45
C ASP A 245 6.62 15.38 -7.61
N VAL A 246 7.87 14.89 -7.64
CA VAL A 246 8.79 15.15 -8.75
C VAL A 246 8.31 14.52 -10.06
N PHE A 247 7.81 13.27 -10.01
CA PHE A 247 7.31 12.58 -11.20
C PHE A 247 6.13 13.31 -11.85
N VAL A 248 5.14 13.75 -11.07
CA VAL A 248 3.99 14.48 -11.65
C VAL A 248 4.36 15.88 -12.08
N ALA A 249 5.29 16.54 -11.39
CA ALA A 249 5.78 17.86 -11.79
C ALA A 249 6.49 17.79 -13.15
N ASP A 250 7.35 16.78 -13.35
CA ASP A 250 8.00 16.51 -14.63
C ASP A 250 6.98 16.24 -15.76
N CYS A 251 5.99 15.37 -15.51
CA CYS A 251 4.92 15.10 -16.48
C CYS A 251 4.11 16.35 -16.86
N MET A 252 4.00 17.32 -15.95
CA MET A 252 3.25 18.56 -16.14
C MET A 252 4.13 19.72 -16.65
N GLY A 253 5.45 19.53 -16.76
CA GLY A 253 6.39 20.59 -17.11
C GLY A 253 6.45 21.71 -16.06
N GLN A 254 6.27 21.37 -14.79
CA GLN A 254 6.22 22.31 -13.65
C GLN A 254 7.29 21.98 -12.61
N ALA A 255 7.54 22.92 -11.70
CA ALA A 255 8.40 22.67 -10.55
C ALA A 255 7.67 21.77 -9.52
N PRO A 256 8.39 20.86 -8.84
CA PRO A 256 7.83 20.09 -7.72
C PRO A 256 7.31 20.99 -6.60
N THR A 257 6.31 20.52 -5.86
CA THR A 257 5.73 21.26 -4.74
C THR A 257 6.68 21.27 -3.54
N ILE A 258 7.39 20.16 -3.31
CA ILE A 258 8.37 20.01 -2.25
C ILE A 258 9.66 20.70 -2.69
N GLN A 259 10.02 21.77 -1.98
CA GLN A 259 11.24 22.53 -2.26
C GLN A 259 12.48 21.76 -1.80
N ASP A 260 13.56 21.93 -2.56
CA ASP A 260 14.88 21.46 -2.13
C ASP A 260 15.25 22.05 -0.78
N ASN A 261 15.85 21.23 0.08
CA ASN A 261 16.24 21.56 1.46
C ASN A 261 15.08 21.92 2.42
N SER A 262 13.82 21.65 2.06
CA SER A 262 12.66 21.84 2.96
C SER A 262 12.38 20.66 3.89
N TYR A 263 13.19 19.60 3.82
CA TYR A 263 13.06 18.37 4.61
C TYR A 263 14.41 17.94 5.16
N THR A 264 14.38 17.23 6.28
CA THR A 264 15.57 16.67 6.95
C THR A 264 15.60 15.15 6.95
N THR A 265 14.51 14.51 6.50
CA THR A 265 14.35 13.06 6.41
C THR A 265 15.52 12.39 5.69
N LYS A 266 16.20 11.49 6.40
CA LYS A 266 17.37 10.77 5.88
C LYS A 266 16.96 9.74 4.84
N MET A 267 17.94 9.30 4.04
CA MET A 267 17.76 8.20 3.09
C MET A 267 17.28 6.94 3.81
N PRO A 268 16.37 6.15 3.21
CA PRO A 268 15.89 4.89 3.79
C PRO A 268 17.03 3.89 3.94
N ALA A 269 16.99 3.11 5.03
CA ALA A 269 18.03 2.15 5.35
C ALA A 269 17.82 0.84 4.61
N ASP A 270 18.87 0.35 3.95
CA ASP A 270 18.91 -1.00 3.39
C ASP A 270 18.95 -2.01 4.55
N VAL A 271 17.96 -2.92 4.57
CA VAL A 271 17.76 -3.91 5.64
C VAL A 271 17.17 -5.20 5.07
N ASP A 272 17.38 -6.30 5.76
CA ASP A 272 16.65 -7.54 5.50
C ASP A 272 15.18 -7.41 5.93
N GLU A 273 14.29 -7.26 4.94
CA GLU A 273 12.84 -7.12 5.12
C GLU A 273 12.17 -8.31 5.83
N GLU A 274 12.77 -9.50 5.75
CA GLU A 274 12.23 -10.69 6.42
C GLU A 274 12.47 -10.65 7.93
N GLN A 275 13.55 -10.01 8.35
CA GLN A 275 13.94 -9.86 9.75
C GLN A 275 13.43 -8.55 10.35
N PHE A 276 13.13 -7.55 9.53
CA PHE A 276 12.70 -6.24 10.02
C PHE A 276 11.22 -6.24 10.43
N CYS A 277 10.97 -5.97 11.72
CA CYS A 277 9.63 -6.04 12.30
C CYS A 277 9.43 -5.02 13.43
N PRO A 278 8.18 -4.78 13.90
CA PRO A 278 7.89 -3.77 14.92
C PRO A 278 8.65 -3.92 16.24
N SER A 279 9.10 -5.13 16.59
CA SER A 279 9.90 -5.40 17.80
C SER A 279 11.41 -5.27 17.59
N SER A 280 11.86 -4.86 16.40
CA SER A 280 13.30 -4.69 16.11
C SER A 280 13.88 -3.51 16.88
N THR A 281 14.99 -3.74 17.58
CA THR A 281 15.72 -2.71 18.32
C THR A 281 17.00 -2.24 17.60
N SER A 282 17.40 -2.94 16.54
CA SER A 282 18.52 -2.60 15.67
C SER A 282 18.15 -2.90 14.21
N LEU A 283 18.78 -2.18 13.26
CA LEU A 283 18.57 -2.43 11.83
C LEU A 283 19.13 -3.82 11.47
N PRO A 284 18.32 -4.71 10.88
CA PRO A 284 18.82 -5.99 10.39
C PRO A 284 19.88 -5.79 9.31
N VAL A 285 20.87 -6.67 9.29
CA VAL A 285 21.93 -6.63 8.27
C VAL A 285 21.30 -6.88 6.89
N PRO A 286 21.61 -6.08 5.86
CA PRO A 286 21.16 -6.34 4.50
C PRO A 286 21.56 -7.74 4.02
N VAL A 287 20.72 -8.37 3.21
CA VAL A 287 21.06 -9.67 2.59
C VAL A 287 22.30 -9.48 1.70
N PRO A 288 23.38 -10.28 1.88
CA PRO A 288 24.61 -10.11 1.11
C PRO A 288 24.37 -10.23 -0.41
N ARG A 289 24.76 -9.19 -1.16
CA ARG A 289 24.66 -9.10 -2.63
C ARG A 289 25.39 -10.23 -3.39
N ALA A 290 26.22 -11.03 -2.71
CA ALA A 290 27.06 -12.07 -3.28
C ALA A 290 26.40 -13.47 -3.32
N ALA A 291 25.20 -13.65 -2.78
CA ALA A 291 24.52 -14.95 -2.78
C ALA A 291 23.82 -15.24 -4.12
N GLY A 292 24.48 -15.04 -5.27
CA GLY A 292 24.07 -15.55 -6.59
C GLY A 292 22.71 -15.10 -7.16
N GLY A 293 21.91 -14.34 -6.40
CA GLY A 293 20.64 -13.77 -6.85
C GLY A 293 20.86 -12.60 -7.79
N ASP A 294 19.97 -12.44 -8.77
CA ASP A 294 19.97 -11.28 -9.65
C ASP A 294 19.96 -10.00 -8.77
N PRO A 295 20.77 -8.96 -9.03
CA PRO A 295 20.64 -7.68 -8.34
C PRO A 295 19.22 -7.07 -8.39
N SER A 296 18.36 -7.55 -9.29
CA SER A 296 16.90 -7.33 -9.31
C SER A 296 16.11 -7.96 -8.15
N GLU A 297 16.64 -8.98 -7.48
CA GLU A 297 15.96 -9.71 -6.39
C GLU A 297 16.03 -8.96 -5.04
N VAL A 298 16.98 -8.03 -4.89
CA VAL A 298 17.16 -7.24 -3.67
C VAL A 298 16.51 -5.86 -3.85
N GLY A 299 15.17 -5.83 -3.81
CA GLY A 299 14.34 -4.64 -4.13
C GLY A 299 14.69 -3.35 -3.36
N PHE A 300 15.41 -3.44 -2.24
CA PHE A 300 15.81 -2.27 -1.46
C PHE A 300 16.95 -1.45 -2.09
N ALA A 301 17.89 -2.11 -2.78
CA ALA A 301 18.95 -1.40 -3.49
C ALA A 301 18.37 -0.47 -4.57
N TYR A 302 17.32 -0.93 -5.26
CA TYR A 302 16.58 -0.12 -6.22
C TYR A 302 15.95 1.11 -5.54
N PHE A 303 15.38 0.95 -4.35
CA PHE A 303 14.73 2.05 -3.63
C PHE A 303 15.70 3.15 -3.23
N THR A 304 16.89 2.81 -2.72
CA THR A 304 17.92 3.83 -2.44
C THR A 304 18.33 4.55 -3.72
N GLN A 305 18.48 3.84 -4.85
CA GLN A 305 18.78 4.48 -6.14
C GLN A 305 17.63 5.37 -6.62
N LYS A 306 16.38 4.94 -6.46
CA LYS A 306 15.18 5.74 -6.75
C LYS A 306 15.19 7.04 -5.95
N CYS A 307 15.47 6.99 -4.65
CA CYS A 307 15.55 8.18 -3.80
C CYS A 307 16.66 9.13 -4.27
N ARG A 308 17.85 8.59 -4.60
CA ARG A 308 18.97 9.38 -5.13
C ARG A 308 18.66 10.01 -6.49
N TYR A 309 17.98 9.26 -7.37
CA TYR A 309 17.55 9.75 -8.67
C TYR A 309 16.69 11.00 -8.53
N VAL A 310 15.72 11.00 -7.60
CA VAL A 310 14.85 12.17 -7.37
C VAL A 310 15.68 13.40 -7.03
N VAL A 311 16.63 13.28 -6.09
CA VAL A 311 17.50 14.40 -5.69
C VAL A 311 18.31 14.94 -6.88
N VAL A 312 18.85 14.04 -7.70
CA VAL A 312 19.63 14.43 -8.89
C VAL A 312 18.74 15.07 -9.96
N ALA A 313 17.54 14.52 -10.19
CA ALA A 313 16.59 15.04 -11.15
C ALA A 313 16.19 16.48 -10.82
N VAL A 314 15.88 16.78 -9.55
CA VAL A 314 15.56 18.16 -9.15
C VAL A 314 16.77 19.07 -9.30
N ALA A 315 17.97 18.64 -8.88
CA ALA A 315 19.19 19.43 -9.02
C ALA A 315 19.50 19.79 -10.49
N ILE A 316 19.28 18.85 -11.42
CA ILE A 316 19.44 19.08 -12.87
C ILE A 316 18.37 20.06 -13.36
N SER A 317 17.10 19.87 -13.00
CA SER A 317 16.01 20.77 -13.40
C SER A 317 16.22 22.20 -12.92
N VAL A 318 16.74 22.39 -11.69
CA VAL A 318 17.13 23.72 -11.17
C VAL A 318 18.26 24.31 -12.00
N HIS A 319 19.29 23.52 -12.33
CA HIS A 319 20.41 24.00 -13.13
C HIS A 319 19.99 24.39 -14.56
N ILE A 320 19.13 23.60 -15.19
CA ILE A 320 18.57 23.90 -16.52
C ILE A 320 17.68 25.14 -16.44
N GLY A 321 16.77 25.22 -15.47
CA GLY A 321 15.90 26.39 -15.30
C GLY A 321 16.67 27.69 -15.02
N VAL A 322 17.75 27.63 -14.24
CA VAL A 322 18.67 28.76 -14.04
C VAL A 322 19.41 29.12 -15.33
N SER A 323 19.78 28.12 -16.14
CA SER A 323 20.44 28.34 -17.43
C SER A 323 19.51 28.99 -18.46
N ASP A 324 18.24 28.57 -18.49
CA ASP A 324 17.23 29.10 -19.40
C ASP A 324 16.79 30.52 -19.00
N ALA A 325 16.67 30.79 -17.69
CA ALA A 325 16.45 32.13 -17.17
C ALA A 325 17.63 33.08 -17.48
N ARG A 326 18.87 32.60 -17.34
CA ARG A 326 20.07 33.38 -17.71
C ARG A 326 20.12 33.68 -19.22
N ASN A 327 19.79 32.72 -20.08
CA ASN A 327 19.73 32.94 -21.53
C ASN A 327 18.61 33.92 -21.91
N THR A 328 17.43 33.80 -21.29
CA THR A 328 16.30 34.71 -21.55
C THR A 328 16.63 36.15 -21.16
N VAL A 329 17.36 36.35 -20.05
CA VAL A 329 17.85 37.68 -19.66
C VAL A 329 18.90 38.19 -20.66
N LEU A 330 19.85 37.38 -21.10
CA LEU A 330 20.88 37.80 -22.07
C LEU A 330 20.34 38.17 -23.46
N HIS A 331 19.17 37.65 -23.85
CA HIS A 331 18.49 38.03 -25.09
C HIS A 331 17.56 39.25 -24.95
N SER A 332 17.43 39.79 -23.74
CA SER A 332 16.53 40.92 -23.42
C SER A 332 17.27 42.23 -23.11
N TRP A 333 18.60 42.29 -23.33
CA TRP A 333 19.43 43.50 -23.20
C TRP A 333 20.22 43.78 -24.47
#